data_AF-A0A916II66-F1
#
_entry.id   AF-A0A916II66-F1
#
_cell.length_a   1.000
_cell.length_b   1.000
_cell.length_c   1.000
_cell.angle_alpha   90.00
_cell.angle_beta   90.00
_cell.angle_gamma   90.00
#
_symmetry.space_group_name_H-M   'P 1'
#
loop_
_entity.id
_entity.type
_entity.pdbx_description
1 polymer ?
#
loop_
_entity_poly.entity_id
_entity_poly.type
_entity_poly.pdbx_seq_one_letter_code
_entity_poly.pdbx_strand_id
1 'polypeptide(L)'
;MSLREFQRALTSMTLDVGFANAVHARGEQALAAYDLLPREARRLAAVVRQPGMALTCTLARANRFASIHDAFPMTCVLLGRALRGVLDELWSARLPDNVQLQGEEQPFAELVQRRLAADDAHELNEHLPAILAYERSCLELAQLVRHAARPELAPQETRWVAFAHDPQALFASLEKAQQPSADMPQGDYRVRITLVEGELEVATFEVPAAQS
;
A
#
# COMPACT_ATOMS: atom_id res chain seq x y z
N MET A 1 -10.04 -17.71 -32.49
CA MET A 1 -10.85 -17.15 -31.38
C MET A 1 -10.09 -17.36 -30.10
N SER A 2 -9.81 -16.31 -29.35
CA SER A 2 -9.15 -16.44 -28.05
C SER A 2 -10.06 -15.85 -26.98
N LEU A 3 -10.89 -16.69 -26.34
CA LEU A 3 -11.63 -16.34 -25.11
C LEU A 3 -10.70 -15.67 -24.08
N ARG A 4 -9.43 -16.09 -24.08
CA ARG A 4 -8.35 -15.52 -23.28
C ARG A 4 -8.12 -14.03 -23.55
N GLU A 5 -8.11 -13.56 -24.80
CA GLU A 5 -7.91 -12.13 -25.08
C GLU A 5 -9.08 -11.27 -24.61
N PHE A 6 -10.31 -11.78 -24.78
CA PHE A 6 -11.51 -11.12 -24.27
C PHE A 6 -11.47 -11.01 -22.73
N GLN A 7 -11.13 -12.11 -22.05
CA GLN A 7 -10.99 -12.14 -20.59
C GLN A 7 -9.86 -11.23 -20.12
N ARG A 8 -8.72 -11.23 -20.80
CA ARG A 8 -7.58 -10.34 -20.48
C ARG A 8 -8.00 -8.88 -20.58
N ALA A 9 -8.68 -8.49 -21.66
CA ALA A 9 -9.16 -7.11 -21.83
C ALA A 9 -10.18 -6.71 -20.75
N LEU A 10 -11.14 -7.58 -20.44
CA LEU A 10 -12.13 -7.32 -19.39
C LEU A 10 -11.50 -7.19 -18.01
N THR A 11 -10.53 -8.04 -17.69
CA THR A 11 -9.78 -7.97 -16.43
C THR A 11 -8.96 -6.68 -16.36
N SER A 12 -8.26 -6.29 -17.43
CA SER A 12 -7.54 -5.01 -17.48
C SER A 12 -8.49 -3.83 -17.28
N MET A 13 -9.68 -3.82 -17.90
CA MET A 13 -10.67 -2.76 -17.67
C MET A 13 -11.17 -2.72 -16.21
N THR A 14 -11.18 -3.85 -15.52
CA THR A 14 -11.62 -3.91 -14.12
C THR A 14 -10.53 -3.42 -13.16
N LEU A 15 -9.27 -3.74 -13.46
CA LEU A 15 -8.13 -3.48 -12.57
C LEU A 15 -7.44 -2.14 -12.84
N ASP A 16 -7.61 -1.58 -14.04
CA ASP A 16 -7.09 -0.29 -14.46
C ASP A 16 -8.23 0.66 -14.89
N VAL A 17 -8.55 1.58 -13.99
CA VAL A 17 -9.58 2.62 -14.22
C VAL A 17 -9.17 3.58 -15.34
N GLY A 18 -7.88 3.85 -15.52
CA GLY A 18 -7.38 4.64 -16.63
C GLY A 18 -7.69 3.97 -17.96
N PHE A 19 -7.46 2.66 -18.04
CA PHE A 19 -7.82 1.87 -19.22
C PHE A 19 -9.34 1.81 -19.43
N ALA A 20 -10.15 1.58 -18.39
CA ALA A 20 -11.61 1.64 -18.51
C ALA A 20 -12.09 3.00 -19.04
N ASN A 21 -11.57 4.11 -18.50
CA ASN A 21 -11.90 5.46 -18.97
C ASN A 21 -11.48 5.67 -20.43
N ALA A 22 -10.33 5.14 -20.84
CA ALA A 22 -9.87 5.20 -22.22
C ALA A 22 -10.79 4.42 -23.19
N VAL A 23 -11.28 3.25 -22.79
CA VAL A 23 -12.27 2.47 -23.56
C VAL A 23 -13.62 3.18 -23.57
N HIS A 24 -14.01 3.83 -22.47
CA HIS A 24 -15.24 4.62 -22.42
C HIS A 24 -15.20 5.80 -23.41
N ALA A 25 -14.09 6.53 -23.46
CA ALA A 25 -13.92 7.71 -24.30
C ALA A 25 -13.68 7.37 -25.78
N ARG A 26 -12.82 6.39 -26.08
CA ARG A 26 -12.36 6.08 -27.45
C ARG A 26 -13.02 4.82 -28.05
N GLY A 27 -13.85 4.13 -27.28
CA GLY A 27 -14.49 2.89 -27.72
C GLY A 27 -13.49 1.81 -28.09
N GLU A 28 -13.74 1.14 -29.21
CA GLU A 28 -12.96 0.00 -29.69
C GLU A 28 -11.50 0.33 -29.98
N GLN A 29 -11.17 1.59 -30.30
CA GLN A 29 -9.80 2.00 -30.60
C GLN A 29 -8.85 1.81 -29.41
N ALA A 30 -9.35 1.95 -28.17
CA ALA A 30 -8.55 1.71 -26.97
C ALA A 30 -8.22 0.22 -26.77
N LEU A 31 -8.94 -0.69 -27.43
CA LEU A 31 -8.75 -2.14 -27.32
C LEU A 31 -7.77 -2.71 -28.36
N ALA A 32 -7.13 -1.87 -29.17
CA ALA A 32 -6.25 -2.29 -30.27
C ALA A 32 -5.04 -3.13 -29.84
N ALA A 33 -4.65 -3.09 -28.55
CA ALA A 33 -3.58 -3.91 -27.98
C ALA A 33 -3.99 -5.38 -27.71
N TYR A 34 -5.25 -5.74 -27.94
CA TYR A 34 -5.78 -7.09 -27.72
C TYR A 34 -6.19 -7.71 -29.06
N ASP A 35 -5.90 -9.00 -29.23
CA ASP A 35 -6.32 -9.75 -30.43
C ASP A 35 -7.80 -10.16 -30.31
N LEU A 36 -8.67 -9.18 -30.54
CA LEU A 36 -10.12 -9.28 -30.42
C LEU A 36 -10.79 -9.28 -31.79
N LEU A 37 -11.85 -10.07 -31.93
CA LEU A 37 -12.75 -9.95 -33.07
C LEU A 37 -13.54 -8.62 -33.00
N PRO A 38 -13.98 -8.06 -34.14
CA PRO A 38 -14.78 -6.83 -34.15
C PRO A 38 -16.06 -6.90 -33.31
N ARG A 39 -16.65 -8.09 -33.15
CA ARG A 39 -17.81 -8.30 -32.26
C ARG A 39 -17.44 -8.24 -30.78
N GLU A 40 -16.23 -8.69 -30.43
CA GLU A 40 -15.72 -8.75 -29.05
C GLU A 40 -15.34 -7.35 -28.58
N ALA A 41 -14.63 -6.59 -29.42
CA ALA A 41 -14.32 -5.19 -29.16
C ALA A 41 -15.59 -4.35 -28.95
N ARG A 42 -16.59 -4.48 -29.83
CA ARG A 42 -17.91 -3.83 -29.67
C ARG A 42 -18.59 -4.17 -28.34
N ARG A 43 -18.54 -5.45 -27.93
CA ARG A 43 -19.13 -5.88 -26.65
C ARG A 43 -18.42 -5.25 -25.47
N LEU A 44 -17.09 -5.23 -25.44
CA LEU A 44 -16.33 -4.61 -24.35
C LEU A 44 -16.55 -3.09 -24.28
N ALA A 45 -16.58 -2.42 -25.44
CA ALA A 45 -16.91 -0.99 -25.52
C ALA A 45 -18.35 -0.69 -25.05
N ALA A 46 -19.29 -1.62 -25.19
CA ALA A 46 -20.61 -1.49 -24.60
C ALA A 46 -20.61 -1.75 -23.08
N VAL A 47 -19.86 -2.77 -22.62
CA VAL A 47 -19.74 -3.13 -21.20
C VAL A 47 -19.21 -1.97 -20.36
N VAL A 48 -18.20 -1.23 -20.84
CA VAL A 48 -17.61 -0.11 -20.08
C VAL A 48 -18.58 1.04 -19.78
N ARG A 49 -19.67 1.14 -20.55
CA ARG A 49 -20.71 2.16 -20.37
C ARG A 49 -21.79 1.71 -19.38
N GLN A 50 -21.76 0.45 -18.96
CA GLN A 50 -22.69 -0.05 -17.96
C GLN A 50 -22.26 0.43 -16.57
N PRO A 51 -23.20 0.87 -15.71
CA PRO A 51 -22.88 1.28 -14.33
C PRO A 51 -22.15 0.19 -13.53
N GLY A 52 -22.41 -1.08 -13.84
CA GLY A 52 -21.73 -2.21 -13.23
C GLY A 52 -20.21 -2.15 -13.38
N MET A 53 -19.68 -1.64 -14.50
CA MET A 53 -18.23 -1.54 -14.68
C MET A 53 -17.59 -0.56 -13.69
N ALA A 54 -18.22 0.60 -13.45
CA ALA A 54 -17.74 1.58 -12.48
C ALA A 54 -17.76 1.03 -11.04
N LEU A 55 -18.80 0.25 -10.69
CA LEU A 55 -18.86 -0.44 -9.40
C LEU A 55 -17.74 -1.47 -9.27
N THR A 56 -17.51 -2.31 -10.29
CA THR A 56 -16.45 -3.32 -10.26
C THR A 56 -15.06 -2.69 -10.12
N CYS A 57 -14.81 -1.59 -10.84
CA CYS A 57 -13.57 -0.81 -10.70
C CYS A 57 -13.37 -0.28 -9.26
N THR A 58 -14.45 0.22 -8.65
CA THR A 58 -14.42 0.75 -7.27
C THR A 58 -14.12 -0.35 -6.27
N LEU A 59 -14.77 -1.52 -6.40
CA LEU A 59 -14.54 -2.68 -5.55
C LEU A 59 -13.12 -3.22 -5.70
N ALA A 60 -12.60 -3.29 -6.93
CA ALA A 60 -11.23 -3.72 -7.18
C ALA A 60 -10.21 -2.81 -6.48
N ARG A 61 -10.38 -1.48 -6.57
CA ARG A 61 -9.52 -0.51 -5.88
C ARG A 61 -9.64 -0.60 -4.36
N ALA A 62 -10.86 -0.75 -3.84
CA ALA A 62 -11.09 -0.91 -2.40
C ALA A 62 -10.38 -2.16 -1.85
N ASN A 63 -10.45 -3.28 -2.57
CA ASN A 63 -9.78 -4.52 -2.16
C ASN A 63 -8.25 -4.40 -2.20
N ARG A 64 -7.69 -3.76 -3.24
CA ARG A 64 -6.24 -3.46 -3.30
C ARG A 64 -5.81 -2.56 -2.15
N PHE A 65 -6.62 -1.54 -1.84
CA PHE A 65 -6.34 -0.64 -0.73
C PHE A 65 -6.42 -1.33 0.63
N ALA A 66 -7.37 -2.25 0.84
CA ALA A 66 -7.51 -2.97 2.10
C ALA A 66 -6.20 -3.68 2.49
N SER A 67 -5.56 -4.39 1.55
CA SER A 67 -4.26 -5.04 1.77
C SER A 67 -3.17 -4.03 2.18
N ILE A 68 -3.12 -2.85 1.55
CA ILE A 68 -2.18 -1.79 1.92
C ILE A 68 -2.51 -1.25 3.33
N HIS A 69 -3.77 -0.95 3.60
CA HIS A 69 -4.22 -0.36 4.85
C HIS A 69 -4.04 -1.32 6.04
N ASP A 70 -4.20 -2.63 5.82
CA ASP A 70 -3.97 -3.64 6.85
C ASP A 70 -2.49 -3.71 7.26
N ALA A 71 -1.58 -3.47 6.31
CA ALA A 71 -0.14 -3.48 6.57
C ALA A 71 0.43 -2.11 7.00
N PHE A 72 -0.14 -1.01 6.52
CA PHE A 72 0.37 0.36 6.67
C PHE A 72 -0.69 1.38 7.10
N PRO A 73 -1.49 1.10 8.15
CA PRO A 73 -2.60 1.97 8.55
C PRO A 73 -2.12 3.38 8.94
N MET A 74 -1.04 3.50 9.71
CA MET A 74 -0.52 4.77 10.21
C MET A 74 0.19 5.56 9.12
N THR A 75 0.94 4.90 8.24
CA THR A 75 1.49 5.53 7.02
C THR A 75 0.35 6.11 6.16
N CYS A 76 -0.77 5.41 6.00
CA CYS A 76 -1.92 5.92 5.25
C CYS A 76 -2.51 7.18 5.90
N VAL A 77 -2.60 7.22 7.23
CA VAL A 77 -3.05 8.41 7.97
C VAL A 77 -2.09 9.58 7.71
N LEU A 78 -0.77 9.36 7.87
CA LEU A 78 0.26 10.39 7.70
C LEU A 78 0.36 10.94 6.27
N LEU A 79 0.17 10.09 5.26
CA LEU A 79 0.09 10.53 3.86
C LEU A 79 -1.09 11.47 3.61
N GLY A 80 -2.20 11.32 4.34
CA GLY A 80 -3.33 12.23 4.29
C GLY A 80 -3.80 12.53 2.86
N ARG A 81 -3.67 13.79 2.43
CA ARG A 81 -4.07 14.23 1.09
C ARG A 81 -3.21 13.63 -0.04
N ALA A 82 -1.96 13.29 0.24
CA ALA A 82 -1.05 12.69 -0.74
C ALA A 82 -1.38 11.22 -1.04
N LEU A 83 -2.10 10.53 -0.13
CA LEU A 83 -2.41 9.10 -0.25
C LEU A 83 -3.04 8.75 -1.60
N ARG A 84 -4.02 9.52 -2.05
CA ARG A 84 -4.68 9.29 -3.34
C ARG A 84 -3.68 9.31 -4.50
N GLY A 85 -2.79 10.29 -4.52
CA GLY A 85 -1.78 10.42 -5.58
C GLY A 85 -0.77 9.28 -5.56
N VAL A 86 -0.40 8.77 -4.38
CA VAL A 86 0.46 7.60 -4.23
C VAL A 86 -0.22 6.34 -4.78
N LEU A 87 -1.49 6.10 -4.41
CA LEU A 87 -2.24 4.93 -4.89
C LEU A 87 -2.49 4.97 -6.39
N ASP A 88 -2.80 6.16 -6.94
CA ASP A 88 -2.99 6.32 -8.39
C ASP A 88 -1.69 6.06 -9.15
N GLU A 89 -0.54 6.53 -8.66
CA GLU A 89 0.76 6.21 -9.25
C GLU A 89 1.04 4.71 -9.22
N LEU A 90 0.92 4.09 -8.03
CA LEU A 90 1.16 2.66 -7.84
C LEU A 90 0.34 1.81 -8.82
N TRP A 91 -0.95 2.09 -8.91
CA TRP A 91 -1.88 1.27 -9.68
C TRP A 91 -1.85 1.56 -11.18
N SER A 92 -1.34 2.73 -11.60
CA SER A 92 -1.08 3.03 -13.01
C SER A 92 0.14 2.28 -13.57
N ALA A 93 1.12 2.01 -12.72
CA ALA A 93 2.35 1.33 -13.11
C ALA A 93 2.24 -0.20 -13.06
N ARG A 94 1.29 -0.74 -12.28
CA ARG A 94 1.20 -2.17 -11.99
C ARG A 94 -0.24 -2.68 -11.91
N LEU A 95 -0.49 -3.73 -12.68
CA LEU A 95 -1.65 -4.60 -12.49
C LEU A 95 -1.34 -5.67 -11.42
N PRO A 96 -2.32 -6.05 -10.59
CA PRO A 96 -2.18 -7.17 -9.66
C PRO A 96 -1.86 -8.48 -10.36
N ASP A 97 -0.97 -9.28 -9.76
CA ASP A 97 -0.54 -10.57 -10.32
C ASP A 97 -1.46 -11.74 -9.95
N ASN A 98 -2.39 -11.54 -9.01
CA ASN A 98 -3.33 -12.55 -8.55
C ASN A 98 -4.74 -11.95 -8.29
N VAL A 99 -5.75 -12.82 -8.37
CA VAL A 99 -7.16 -12.45 -8.14
C VAL A 99 -7.49 -12.14 -6.68
N GLN A 100 -6.60 -12.51 -5.75
CA GLN A 100 -6.71 -12.18 -4.33
C GLN A 100 -6.18 -10.77 -4.03
N LEU A 101 -5.62 -10.08 -5.03
CA LEU A 101 -5.10 -8.72 -4.95
C LEU A 101 -4.03 -8.55 -3.86
N GLN A 102 -3.29 -9.64 -3.58
CA GLN A 102 -2.18 -9.67 -2.61
C GLN A 102 -0.88 -9.14 -3.22
N GLY A 103 0.02 -8.63 -2.38
CA GLY A 103 1.34 -8.16 -2.80
C GLY A 103 1.36 -6.70 -3.24
N GLU A 104 0.42 -5.89 -2.77
CA GLU A 104 0.42 -4.43 -2.94
C GLU A 104 1.28 -3.74 -1.87
N GLU A 105 1.49 -4.40 -0.74
CA GLU A 105 2.14 -3.87 0.46
C GLU A 105 3.59 -3.45 0.18
N GLN A 106 4.38 -4.34 -0.42
CA GLN A 106 5.79 -4.10 -0.69
C GLN A 106 6.00 -3.00 -1.75
N PRO A 107 5.33 -3.05 -2.93
CA PRO A 107 5.40 -1.96 -3.90
C PRO A 107 4.93 -0.61 -3.36
N PHE A 108 3.92 -0.60 -2.49
CA PHE A 108 3.47 0.62 -1.81
C PHE A 108 4.58 1.20 -0.93
N ALA A 109 5.18 0.39 -0.05
CA ALA A 109 6.27 0.84 0.83
C ALA A 109 7.47 1.37 0.04
N GLU A 110 7.85 0.69 -1.05
CA GLU A 110 8.93 1.12 -1.94
C GLU A 110 8.63 2.44 -2.65
N LEU A 111 7.38 2.65 -3.08
CA LEU A 111 6.97 3.90 -3.68
C LEU A 111 7.01 5.06 -2.67
N VAL A 112 6.47 4.86 -1.46
CA VAL A 112 6.53 5.90 -0.41
C VAL A 112 7.98 6.20 -0.04
N GLN A 113 8.83 5.18 0.09
CA GLN A 113 10.27 5.36 0.36
C GLN A 113 10.97 6.18 -0.74
N ARG A 114 10.64 5.96 -2.02
CA ARG A 114 11.18 6.77 -3.12
C ARG A 114 10.73 8.22 -3.04
N ARG A 115 9.47 8.48 -2.67
CA ARG A 115 8.96 9.84 -2.49
C ARG A 115 9.59 10.55 -1.28
N LEU A 116 9.86 9.82 -0.20
CA LEU A 116 10.61 10.36 0.95
C LEU A 116 12.06 10.73 0.61
N ALA A 117 12.64 10.13 -0.43
CA ALA A 117 13.99 10.43 -0.91
C ALA A 117 14.03 11.49 -2.02
N ALA A 118 12.87 11.98 -2.47
CA ALA A 118 12.78 13.00 -3.52
C ALA A 118 12.92 14.42 -2.94
N ASP A 119 13.27 15.39 -3.78
CA ASP A 119 13.53 16.78 -3.36
C ASP A 119 12.29 17.48 -2.76
N ASP A 120 11.09 17.01 -3.11
CA ASP A 120 9.79 17.49 -2.60
C ASP A 120 9.32 16.77 -1.32
N ALA A 121 10.14 15.90 -0.73
CA ALA A 121 9.80 15.16 0.50
C ALA A 121 9.43 16.06 1.68
N HIS A 122 9.85 17.34 1.68
CA HIS A 122 9.52 18.33 2.70
C HIS A 122 8.02 18.66 2.80
N GLU A 123 7.22 18.32 1.77
CA GLU A 123 5.76 18.45 1.83
C GLU A 123 5.08 17.27 2.57
N LEU A 124 5.83 16.20 2.84
CA LEU A 124 5.34 15.03 3.56
C LEU A 124 5.49 15.22 5.08
N ASN A 125 4.66 14.52 5.84
CA ASN A 125 4.71 14.58 7.30
C ASN A 125 6.08 14.09 7.82
N GLU A 126 6.69 14.83 8.74
CA GLU A 126 8.03 14.56 9.26
C GLU A 126 8.17 13.19 9.97
N HIS A 127 7.07 12.64 10.49
CA HIS A 127 7.05 11.34 11.16
C HIS A 127 6.92 10.16 10.19
N LEU A 128 6.62 10.44 8.91
CA LEU A 128 6.36 9.40 7.89
C LEU A 128 7.54 8.42 7.73
N PRO A 129 8.82 8.83 7.70
CA PRO A 129 9.94 7.88 7.58
C PRO A 129 9.99 6.86 8.71
N ALA A 130 9.83 7.31 9.97
CA ALA A 130 9.92 6.43 11.14
C ALA A 130 8.72 5.48 11.22
N ILE A 131 7.51 5.98 10.93
CA ILE A 131 6.30 5.17 10.91
C ILE A 131 6.32 4.14 9.77
N LEU A 132 6.75 4.53 8.57
CA LEU A 132 6.91 3.59 7.46
C LEU A 132 7.92 2.49 7.81
N ALA A 133 9.06 2.84 8.41
CA ALA A 133 10.07 1.87 8.84
C ALA A 133 9.55 0.91 9.92
N TYR A 134 8.74 1.42 10.86
CA TYR A 134 8.07 0.61 11.88
C TYR A 134 7.08 -0.38 11.27
N GLU A 135 6.12 0.09 10.49
CA GLU A 135 5.08 -0.76 9.90
C GLU A 135 5.68 -1.79 8.93
N ARG A 136 6.69 -1.39 8.15
CA ARG A 136 7.43 -2.31 7.28
C ARG A 136 8.14 -3.40 8.07
N SER A 137 8.78 -3.05 9.19
CA SER A 137 9.43 -4.03 10.06
C SER A 137 8.42 -5.03 10.64
N CYS A 138 7.24 -4.55 11.06
CA CYS A 138 6.15 -5.42 11.52
C CYS A 138 5.67 -6.36 10.41
N LEU A 139 5.48 -5.83 9.18
CA LEU A 139 5.07 -6.64 8.03
C LEU A 139 6.10 -7.72 7.70
N GLU A 140 7.39 -7.38 7.62
CA GLU A 140 8.47 -8.31 7.33
C GLU A 140 8.56 -9.42 8.38
N LEU A 141 8.45 -9.10 9.67
CA LEU A 141 8.43 -10.10 10.74
C LEU A 141 7.17 -10.97 10.68
N ALA A 142 5.99 -10.40 10.43
CA ALA A 142 4.76 -11.17 10.27
C ALA A 142 4.81 -12.11 9.05
N GLN A 143 5.51 -11.73 7.98
CA GLN A 143 5.74 -12.60 6.82
C GLN A 143 6.61 -13.82 7.18
N LEU A 144 7.59 -13.67 8.08
CA LEU A 144 8.39 -14.82 8.54
C LEU A 144 7.52 -15.87 9.22
N VAL A 145 6.55 -15.44 10.05
CA VAL A 145 5.59 -16.35 10.69
C VAL A 145 4.70 -17.02 9.65
N ARG A 146 4.15 -16.26 8.70
CA ARG A 146 3.24 -16.80 7.67
C ARG A 146 3.92 -17.81 6.75
N HIS A 147 5.23 -17.65 6.49
CA HIS A 147 5.99 -18.57 5.66
C HIS A 147 6.63 -19.72 6.44
N ALA A 148 6.62 -19.67 7.78
CA ALA A 148 7.09 -20.78 8.59
C ALA A 148 6.16 -21.99 8.43
N ALA A 149 6.75 -23.19 8.30
CA ALA A 149 5.96 -24.43 8.23
C ALA A 149 5.13 -24.65 9.51
N ARG A 150 5.58 -24.10 10.63
CA ARG A 150 4.87 -24.00 11.90
C ARG A 150 5.19 -22.65 12.56
N PRO A 151 4.19 -21.87 13.03
CA PRO A 151 4.41 -20.57 13.65
C PRO A 151 5.39 -20.60 14.84
N GLU A 152 5.33 -21.64 15.66
CA GLU A 152 6.21 -21.85 16.82
C GLU A 152 7.68 -22.13 16.45
N LEU A 153 7.96 -22.41 15.17
CA LEU A 153 9.31 -22.59 14.63
C LEU A 153 9.81 -21.36 13.87
N ALA A 154 9.05 -20.25 13.88
CA ALA A 154 9.51 -19.01 13.29
C ALA A 154 10.78 -18.52 14.01
N PRO A 155 11.77 -17.99 13.27
CA PRO A 155 13.01 -17.53 13.88
C PRO A 155 12.72 -16.35 14.81
N GLN A 156 13.38 -16.35 15.98
CA GLN A 156 13.37 -15.17 16.84
C GLN A 156 14.19 -14.07 16.17
N GLU A 157 13.51 -13.00 15.78
CA GLU A 157 14.10 -11.89 15.04
C GLU A 157 13.76 -10.58 15.75
N THR A 158 14.71 -9.65 15.75
CA THR A 158 14.54 -8.33 16.36
C THR A 158 14.85 -7.25 15.35
N ARG A 159 14.02 -6.20 15.31
CA ARG A 159 14.21 -4.99 14.52
C ARG A 159 14.18 -3.78 15.43
N TRP A 160 14.96 -2.77 15.06
CA TRP A 160 15.04 -1.50 15.78
C TRP A 160 14.72 -0.37 14.83
N VAL A 161 13.82 0.52 15.24
CA VAL A 161 13.42 1.70 14.47
C VAL A 161 13.65 2.94 15.32
N ALA A 162 14.33 3.93 14.76
CA ALA A 162 14.61 5.20 15.42
C ALA A 162 13.46 6.19 15.18
N PHE A 163 13.17 7.00 16.19
CA PHE A 163 12.15 8.04 16.18
C PHE A 163 12.72 9.32 16.80
N ALA A 164 12.40 10.46 16.17
CA ALA A 164 12.80 11.79 16.67
C ALA A 164 11.82 12.37 17.70
N HIS A 165 10.68 11.71 17.94
CA HIS A 165 9.64 12.10 18.88
C HIS A 165 9.13 10.86 19.60
N ASP A 166 8.47 11.04 20.75
CA ASP A 166 7.91 9.94 21.53
C ASP A 166 6.96 9.05 20.69
N PRO A 167 7.35 7.78 20.42
CA PRO A 167 6.54 6.86 19.63
C PRO A 167 5.18 6.57 20.27
N GLN A 168 5.07 6.58 21.60
CA GLN A 168 3.80 6.27 22.26
C GLN A 168 2.74 7.34 21.97
N ALA A 169 3.14 8.61 22.00
CA ALA A 169 2.26 9.72 21.65
C ALA A 169 1.90 9.72 20.15
N LEU A 170 2.83 9.33 19.27
CA LEU A 170 2.56 9.17 17.85
C LEU A 170 1.53 8.06 17.61
N PHE A 171 1.76 6.86 18.14
CA PHE A 171 0.87 5.72 18.00
C PHE A 171 -0.53 6.04 18.52
N ALA A 172 -0.64 6.64 19.71
CA ALA A 172 -1.93 6.99 20.30
C ALA A 172 -2.78 7.95 19.44
N SER A 173 -2.13 8.79 18.63
CA SER A 173 -2.81 9.68 17.67
C SER A 173 -3.19 8.94 16.39
N LEU A 174 -2.25 8.17 15.84
CA LEU A 174 -2.39 7.50 14.55
C LEU A 174 -3.37 6.32 14.60
N GLU A 175 -3.44 5.59 15.72
CA GLU A 175 -4.45 4.54 15.97
C GLU A 175 -5.88 5.09 15.95
N LYS A 176 -6.06 6.39 16.25
CA LYS A 176 -7.35 7.09 16.17
C LYS A 176 -7.59 7.71 14.78
N ALA A 177 -6.75 7.40 13.81
CA ALA A 177 -6.72 8.02 12.48
C ALA A 177 -6.57 9.55 12.52
N GLN A 178 -5.78 10.06 13.47
CA GLN A 178 -5.52 11.49 13.65
C GLN A 178 -4.08 11.82 13.34
N GLN A 179 -3.86 13.01 12.76
CA GLN A 179 -2.52 13.55 12.59
C GLN A 179 -1.92 13.89 13.97
N PRO A 180 -0.64 13.58 14.21
CA PRO A 180 0.03 13.96 15.45
C PRO A 180 0.15 15.48 15.57
N SER A 181 0.32 15.96 16.80
CA SER A 181 0.50 17.39 17.08
C SER A 181 1.87 17.87 16.57
N ALA A 182 1.94 19.09 16.07
CA ALA A 182 3.21 19.72 15.67
C ALA A 182 4.13 20.03 16.88
N ASP A 183 3.56 20.17 18.07
CA ASP A 183 4.29 20.55 19.29
C ASP A 183 4.84 19.34 20.07
N MET A 184 5.06 18.20 19.40
CA MET A 184 5.56 17.01 20.08
C MET A 184 7.03 17.17 20.51
N PRO A 185 7.38 16.80 21.75
CA PRO A 185 8.74 16.91 22.23
C PRO A 185 9.68 16.08 21.35
N GLN A 186 10.79 16.70 20.96
CA GLN A 186 11.87 16.02 20.24
C GLN A 186 12.79 15.29 21.22
N GLY A 187 13.27 14.13 20.80
CA GLY A 187 14.22 13.30 21.54
C GLY A 187 14.78 12.20 20.65
N ASP A 188 15.66 11.36 21.19
CA ASP A 188 16.13 10.15 20.51
C ASP A 188 15.41 8.95 21.12
N TYR A 189 14.47 8.38 20.39
CA TYR A 189 13.68 7.23 20.81
C TYR A 189 13.95 6.05 19.88
N ARG A 190 13.87 4.84 20.45
CA ARG A 190 13.95 3.60 19.69
C ARG A 190 12.80 2.68 20.02
N VAL A 191 12.21 2.11 18.97
CA VAL A 191 11.22 1.04 19.10
C VAL A 191 11.89 -0.27 18.73
N ARG A 192 11.83 -1.25 19.64
CA ARG A 192 12.21 -2.64 19.40
C ARG A 192 10.98 -3.43 19.04
N ILE A 193 11.04 -4.15 17.92
CA ILE A 193 10.01 -5.08 17.47
C ILE A 193 10.64 -6.46 17.50
N THR A 194 10.13 -7.36 18.32
CA THR A 194 10.65 -8.71 18.47
C THR A 194 9.59 -9.72 18.05
N LEU A 195 9.95 -10.68 17.21
CA LEU A 195 9.12 -11.84 16.94
C LEU A 195 9.42 -12.94 17.98
N VAL A 196 8.44 -13.29 18.81
CA VAL A 196 8.54 -14.31 19.87
C VAL A 196 7.36 -15.26 19.73
N GLU A 197 7.63 -16.56 19.54
CA GLU A 197 6.59 -17.61 19.47
C GLU A 197 5.46 -17.34 18.44
N GLY A 198 5.77 -16.62 17.36
CA GLY A 198 4.79 -16.25 16.32
C GLY A 198 4.03 -14.95 16.58
N GLU A 199 4.28 -14.28 17.70
CA GLU A 199 3.68 -12.99 18.06
C GLU A 199 4.71 -11.86 18.04
N LEU A 200 4.24 -10.63 17.77
CA LEU A 200 5.09 -9.43 17.78
C LEU A 200 5.01 -8.74 19.14
N GLU A 201 6.15 -8.61 19.79
CA GLU A 201 6.31 -7.78 20.97
C GLU A 201 6.94 -6.43 20.60
N VAL A 202 6.35 -5.34 21.08
CA VAL A 202 6.82 -3.97 20.80
C VAL A 202 7.19 -3.29 22.11
N ALA A 203 8.41 -2.76 22.18
CA ALA A 203 8.91 -2.01 23.33
C ALA A 203 9.56 -0.69 22.89
N THR A 204 9.28 0.39 23.62
CA THR A 204 9.82 1.73 23.35
C THR A 204 10.88 2.10 24.38
N PHE A 205 11.96 2.73 23.91
CA PHE A 205 13.11 3.14 24.72
C PHE A 205 13.47 4.59 24.40
N GLU A 206 13.71 5.39 25.43
CA GLU A 206 14.35 6.70 25.29
C GLU A 206 15.87 6.51 25.37
N VAL A 207 16.61 7.06 24.42
CA VAL A 207 18.07 7.05 24.42
C VAL A 207 18.55 8.26 25.23
N PRO A 208 19.23 8.06 26.37
CA PRO A 208 19.75 9.18 27.14
C PRO A 208 20.71 10.01 26.30
N ALA A 209 20.59 11.34 26.35
CA ALA A 209 21.58 12.23 25.74
C ALA A 209 22.98 11.87 26.26
N ALA A 210 23.92 11.61 25.35
CA ALA A 210 25.30 11.28 25.73
C ALA A 210 25.86 12.42 26.58
N GLN A 211 26.12 12.16 27.87
CA GLN A 211 26.78 13.12 28.75
C GLN A 211 28.17 13.38 28.17
N SER A 212 28.35 14.58 27.62
CA SER A 212 29.61 15.06 27.04
C SER A 212 30.50 15.68 28.12
#